data_AF-J7S7E6-F1
#
_entry.id   AF-J7S7E6-F1
#
_cell.length_a   1.000
_cell.length_b   1.000
_cell.length_c   1.000
_cell.angle_alpha   90.00
_cell.angle_beta   90.00
_cell.angle_gamma   90.00
#
_symmetry.space_group_name_H-M   'P 1'
#
loop_
_entity.id
_entity.type
_entity.pdbx_description
1 polymer ?
#
loop_
_entity_poly.entity_id
_entity_poly.type
_entity_poly.pdbx_seq_one_letter_code
_entity_poly.pdbx_strand_id
1 'polypeptide(L)'
;MNELSGDNFEYLLQLTKVLANECRQTRQETDKIELLFKRVAKQSAISYEDLSAKVPTETLESYEKLSTPNTIDQLINENYALLYKIEQRDYINAKIFALINNINDHLASIKNFVIEQKFTREQDLENFVYENIEAKRNIVNANMENLKKKKP
;
A
#
# COMPACT_ATOMS: atom_id res chain seq x y z
N MET A 1 10.01 28.08 4.09
CA MET A 1 10.22 26.65 3.81
C MET A 1 11.19 26.09 4.83
N ASN A 2 10.69 25.37 5.83
CA ASN A 2 11.47 24.44 6.67
C ASN A 2 10.50 23.54 7.47
N GLU A 3 9.59 22.85 6.77
CA GLU A 3 8.61 21.94 7.38
C GLU A 3 9.08 20.47 7.42
N LEU A 4 10.21 20.14 6.80
CA LEU A 4 10.70 18.76 6.66
C LEU A 4 11.38 18.17 7.92
N SER A 5 11.74 18.99 8.92
CA SER A 5 12.41 18.50 10.13
C SER A 5 11.45 18.10 11.26
N GLY A 6 10.20 18.54 11.23
CA GLY A 6 9.15 18.13 12.18
C GLY A 6 8.63 16.72 11.90
N ASP A 7 8.54 16.35 10.61
CA ASP A 7 8.01 15.06 10.17
C ASP A 7 8.87 13.87 10.58
N ASN A 8 10.21 14.00 10.63
CA ASN A 8 11.08 12.88 10.97
C ASN A 8 10.97 12.45 12.44
N PHE A 9 10.82 13.42 13.36
CA PHE A 9 10.63 13.11 14.78
C PHE A 9 9.22 12.61 15.07
N GLU A 10 8.21 13.16 14.41
CA GLU A 10 6.83 12.67 14.53
C GLU A 10 6.71 11.24 13.95
N TYR A 11 7.38 10.96 12.83
CA TYR A 11 7.44 9.62 12.24
C TYR A 11 8.14 8.61 13.16
N LEU A 12 9.29 8.97 13.75
CA LEU A 12 9.97 8.12 14.74
C LEU A 12 9.10 7.89 15.99
N LEU A 13 8.38 8.91 16.45
CA LEU A 13 7.45 8.79 17.57
C LEU A 13 6.30 7.83 17.22
N GLN A 14 5.75 7.93 16.02
CA GLN A 14 4.69 7.05 15.55
C GLN A 14 5.17 5.59 15.44
N LEU A 15 6.36 5.36 14.88
CA LEU A 15 6.98 4.03 14.84
C LEU A 15 7.18 3.45 16.24
N THR A 16 7.65 4.27 17.18
CA THR A 16 7.87 3.82 18.57
C THR A 16 6.54 3.49 19.27
N LYS A 17 5.48 4.26 19.01
CA LYS A 17 4.12 3.98 19.52
C LYS A 17 3.59 2.66 18.95
N VAL A 18 3.76 2.42 17.65
CA VAL A 18 3.36 1.16 17.00
C VAL A 18 4.14 -0.01 17.62
N LEU A 19 5.46 0.10 17.72
CA LEU A 19 6.30 -0.95 18.31
C LEU A 19 5.91 -1.26 19.77
N ALA A 20 5.67 -0.24 20.59
CA ALA A 20 5.23 -0.43 21.97
C ALA A 20 3.87 -1.15 22.06
N ASN A 21 2.96 -0.82 21.15
CA ASN A 21 1.66 -1.49 21.06
C ASN A 21 1.81 -2.96 20.62
N GLU A 22 2.62 -3.23 19.60
CA GLU A 22 2.93 -4.59 19.14
C GLU A 22 3.54 -5.43 20.26
N CYS A 23 4.55 -4.91 20.97
CA CYS A 23 5.15 -5.61 22.11
C CYS A 23 4.12 -5.96 23.20
N ARG A 24 3.17 -5.06 23.46
CA ARG A 24 2.09 -5.30 24.43
C ARG A 24 1.13 -6.38 23.94
N GLN A 25 0.77 -6.36 22.66
CA GLN A 25 -0.09 -7.37 22.05
C GLN A 25 0.60 -8.74 22.06
N THR A 26 1.87 -8.82 21.65
CA THR A 26 2.66 -10.05 21.71
C THR A 26 2.71 -10.64 23.12
N ARG A 27 2.87 -9.79 24.15
CA ARG A 27 2.85 -10.26 25.55
C ARG A 27 1.49 -10.85 25.93
N GLN A 28 0.39 -10.19 25.58
CA GLN A 28 -0.96 -10.70 25.85
C GLN A 28 -1.26 -12.00 25.11
N GLU A 29 -0.77 -12.15 23.88
CA GLU A 29 -0.90 -13.40 23.13
C GLU A 29 -0.07 -14.52 23.75
N THR A 30 1.15 -14.21 24.21
CA THR A 30 2.00 -15.16 24.93
C THR A 30 1.31 -15.64 26.21
N ASP A 31 0.71 -14.73 26.99
CA ASP A 31 -0.03 -15.09 28.21
C ASP A 31 -1.24 -15.99 27.89
N LYS A 32 -1.94 -15.76 26.76
CA LYS A 32 -3.03 -16.63 26.31
C LYS A 32 -2.54 -18.03 25.94
N ILE A 33 -1.41 -18.11 25.24
CA ILE A 33 -0.78 -19.39 24.88
C ILE A 33 -0.36 -20.15 26.14
N GLU A 34 0.23 -19.46 27.12
CA GLU A 34 0.60 -20.06 28.40
C GLU A 34 -0.63 -20.63 29.14
N LEU A 35 -1.75 -19.90 29.15
CA LEU A 35 -3.01 -20.38 29.73
C LEU A 35 -3.54 -21.64 29.02
N LEU A 36 -3.38 -21.72 27.69
CA LEU A 36 -3.75 -22.91 26.93
C LEU A 36 -2.87 -24.10 27.32
N PHE A 37 -1.56 -23.91 27.44
CA PHE A 37 -0.67 -24.99 27.89
C PHE A 37 -0.97 -25.44 29.32
N LYS A 38 -1.27 -24.52 30.25
CA LYS A 38 -1.72 -24.87 31.61
C LYS A 38 -3.02 -25.68 31.58
N ARG A 39 -3.94 -25.36 30.68
CA ARG A 39 -5.18 -26.13 30.49
C ARG A 39 -4.90 -27.53 29.94
N VAL A 40 -4.00 -27.65 28.97
CA VAL A 40 -3.58 -28.95 28.41
C VAL A 40 -2.93 -29.80 29.49
N ALA A 41 -1.99 -29.25 30.26
CA ALA A 41 -1.36 -29.96 31.38
C ALA A 41 -2.40 -30.51 32.36
N LYS A 42 -3.37 -29.67 32.75
CA LYS A 42 -4.49 -30.08 33.62
C LYS A 42 -5.34 -31.20 33.02
N GLN A 43 -5.63 -31.16 31.72
CA GLN A 43 -6.38 -32.21 31.02
C GLN A 43 -5.61 -33.52 30.92
N SER A 44 -4.29 -33.43 30.78
CA SER A 44 -3.36 -34.57 30.74
C SER A 44 -2.97 -35.08 32.12
N ALA A 45 -3.54 -34.53 33.20
CA ALA A 45 -3.23 -34.87 34.59
C ALA A 45 -1.73 -34.78 34.97
N ILE A 46 -1.00 -33.87 34.33
CA ILE A 46 0.41 -33.58 34.60
C ILE A 46 0.59 -32.11 34.98
N SER A 47 1.69 -31.76 35.67
CA SER A 47 1.97 -30.36 36.00
C SER A 47 2.39 -29.58 34.75
N TYR A 48 2.23 -28.25 34.79
CA TYR A 48 2.67 -27.40 33.68
C TYR A 48 4.20 -27.45 33.54
N GLU A 49 4.91 -27.51 34.65
CA GLU A 49 6.36 -27.64 34.74
C GLU A 49 6.82 -28.93 34.05
N ASP A 50 6.15 -30.06 34.31
CA ASP A 50 6.45 -31.35 33.67
C ASP A 50 6.11 -31.35 32.17
N LEU A 51 5.04 -30.67 31.76
CA LEU A 51 4.70 -30.49 30.33
C LEU A 51 5.73 -29.60 29.62
N SER A 52 6.23 -28.57 30.30
CA SER A 52 7.23 -27.62 29.78
C SER A 52 8.66 -28.15 29.85
N ALA A 53 8.88 -29.24 30.58
CA ALA A 53 10.19 -29.83 30.77
C ALA A 53 10.77 -30.31 29.43
N LYS A 54 12.09 -30.24 29.31
CA LYS A 54 12.79 -30.71 28.12
C LYS A 54 12.57 -32.22 27.99
N VAL A 55 11.99 -32.64 26.87
CA VAL A 55 11.70 -34.05 26.59
C VAL A 55 13.01 -34.86 26.64
N PRO A 56 13.03 -36.02 27.31
CA PRO A 56 14.21 -36.89 27.35
C PRO A 56 14.67 -37.29 25.94
N THR A 57 15.98 -37.33 25.73
CA THR A 57 16.58 -37.67 24.43
C THR A 57 16.13 -39.03 23.92
N GLU A 58 15.99 -40.04 24.80
CA GLU A 58 15.48 -41.37 24.43
C GLU A 58 14.04 -41.33 23.89
N THR A 59 13.19 -40.46 24.43
CA THR A 59 11.81 -40.29 23.97
C THR A 59 11.77 -39.58 22.62
N LEU A 60 12.64 -38.58 22.41
CA LEU A 60 12.83 -37.92 21.13
C LEU A 60 13.33 -38.88 20.06
N GLU A 61 14.36 -39.67 20.34
CA GLU A 61 14.90 -40.66 19.40
C GLU A 61 13.89 -41.76 19.07
N SER A 62 13.08 -42.17 20.05
CA SER A 62 12.00 -43.15 19.85
C SER A 62 10.88 -42.56 18.99
N TYR A 63 10.53 -41.29 19.22
CA TYR A 63 9.55 -40.57 18.41
C TYR A 63 10.05 -40.37 16.99
N GLU A 64 11.30 -39.97 16.77
CA GLU A 64 11.89 -39.83 15.43
C GLU A 64 11.90 -41.15 14.66
N LYS A 65 12.19 -42.27 15.33
CA LYS A 65 12.11 -43.61 14.72
C LYS A 65 10.67 -43.98 14.32
N LEU A 66 9.69 -43.66 15.16
CA LEU A 66 8.26 -43.89 14.89
C LEU A 66 7.67 -42.90 13.88
N SER A 67 8.22 -41.69 13.80
CA SER A 67 7.77 -40.57 12.97
C SER A 67 8.45 -40.54 11.61
N THR A 68 8.97 -41.68 11.14
CA THR A 68 9.48 -41.78 9.77
C THR A 68 8.31 -41.57 8.80
N PRO A 69 8.29 -40.47 8.03
CA PRO A 69 7.13 -40.11 7.23
C PRO A 69 6.88 -41.20 6.20
N ASN A 70 5.64 -41.68 6.11
CA ASN A 70 5.29 -42.61 5.05
C ASN A 70 5.32 -41.87 3.69
N THR A 71 5.32 -42.60 2.58
CA THR A 71 5.31 -42.00 1.23
C THR A 71 4.12 -41.07 0.98
N ILE A 72 2.97 -41.34 1.59
CA ILE A 72 1.77 -40.50 1.51
C ILE A 72 2.00 -39.17 2.26
N ASP A 73 2.60 -39.20 3.45
CA ASP A 73 2.90 -38.00 4.25
C ASP A 73 3.91 -37.09 3.53
N GLN A 74 4.89 -37.71 2.84
CA GLN A 74 5.84 -36.99 2.00
C GLN A 74 5.14 -36.29 0.84
N LEU A 75 4.27 -37.00 0.11
CA LEU A 75 3.50 -36.43 -1.00
C LEU A 75 2.55 -35.32 -0.53
N ILE A 76 1.93 -35.47 0.65
CA ILE A 76 1.07 -34.44 1.25
C ILE A 76 1.90 -33.18 1.51
N ASN A 77 3.07 -33.31 2.13
CA ASN A 77 3.95 -32.17 2.40
C ASN A 77 4.45 -31.50 1.11
N GLU A 78 4.82 -32.27 0.10
CA GLU A 78 5.20 -31.75 -1.21
C GLU A 78 4.03 -30.98 -1.86
N ASN A 79 2.81 -31.50 -1.76
CA ASN A 79 1.63 -30.86 -2.31
C ASN A 79 1.32 -29.53 -1.59
N TYR A 80 1.40 -29.49 -0.26
CA TYR A 80 1.27 -28.24 0.49
C TYR A 80 2.35 -27.23 0.13
N ALA A 81 3.60 -27.68 -0.06
CA ALA A 81 4.69 -26.81 -0.50
C ALA A 81 4.46 -26.25 -1.90
N LEU A 82 3.87 -27.04 -2.81
CA LEU A 82 3.50 -26.61 -4.15
C LEU A 82 2.35 -25.59 -4.12
N LEU A 83 1.30 -25.86 -3.35
CA LEU A 83 0.19 -24.93 -3.15
C LEU A 83 0.67 -23.57 -2.64
N TYR A 84 1.54 -23.58 -1.63
CA TYR A 84 2.13 -22.35 -1.09
C TYR A 84 2.91 -21.56 -2.15
N LYS A 85 3.69 -22.25 -2.99
CA LYS A 85 4.42 -21.62 -4.11
C LYS A 85 3.48 -21.03 -5.16
N ILE A 86 2.35 -21.70 -5.45
CA ILE A 86 1.33 -21.20 -6.38
C ILE A 86 0.72 -19.93 -5.82
N GLU A 87 0.27 -19.96 -4.56
CA GLU A 87 -0.36 -18.81 -3.91
C GLU A 87 0.59 -17.60 -3.84
N GLN A 88 1.87 -17.82 -3.54
CA GLN A 88 2.88 -16.76 -3.56
C GLN A 88 3.04 -16.14 -4.96
N ARG A 89 3.04 -16.96 -6.02
CA ARG A 89 3.11 -16.45 -7.41
C ARG A 89 1.88 -15.66 -7.77
N ASP A 90 0.69 -16.13 -7.41
CA ASP A 90 -0.56 -15.44 -7.70
C ASP A 90 -0.63 -14.09 -6.97
N TYR A 91 -0.18 -14.04 -5.72
CA TYR A 91 -0.07 -12.79 -4.97
C TYR A 91 0.88 -11.79 -5.65
N ILE A 92 2.07 -12.23 -6.07
CA ILE A 92 3.03 -11.37 -6.76
C ILE A 92 2.46 -10.89 -8.10
N ASN A 93 1.83 -11.78 -8.87
CA ASN A 93 1.20 -11.45 -10.14
C ASN A 93 0.11 -10.39 -9.96
N ALA A 94 -0.76 -10.55 -8.95
CA ALA A 94 -1.79 -9.57 -8.64
C ALA A 94 -1.20 -8.18 -8.32
N LYS A 95 -0.09 -8.14 -7.57
CA LYS A 95 0.64 -6.88 -7.30
C LYS A 95 1.24 -6.26 -8.55
N ILE A 96 1.83 -7.06 -9.43
CA ILE A 96 2.36 -6.59 -10.71
C ILE A 96 1.24 -5.99 -11.58
N PHE A 97 0.10 -6.67 -11.70
CA PHE A 97 -1.03 -6.15 -12.46
C PHE A 97 -1.59 -4.84 -11.87
N ALA A 98 -1.67 -4.74 -10.54
CA ALA A 98 -2.06 -3.49 -9.89
C ALA A 98 -1.10 -2.34 -10.21
N LEU A 99 0.21 -2.59 -10.24
CA LEU A 99 1.21 -1.59 -10.65
C LEU A 99 1.06 -1.19 -12.11
N ILE A 100 0.85 -2.16 -13.01
CA ILE A 100 0.63 -1.88 -14.44
C ILE A 100 -0.61 -0.99 -14.62
N ASN A 101 -1.71 -1.30 -13.92
CA ASN A 101 -2.93 -0.49 -13.98
C ASN A 101 -2.67 0.94 -13.47
N ASN A 102 -1.97 1.09 -12.36
CA ASN A 102 -1.62 2.39 -11.82
C ASN A 102 -0.74 3.21 -12.78
N ILE A 103 0.21 2.57 -13.46
CA ILE A 103 1.02 3.22 -14.52
C ILE A 103 0.11 3.67 -15.68
N ASN A 104 -0.81 2.83 -16.12
CA ASN A 104 -1.74 3.18 -17.19
C ASN A 104 -2.64 4.37 -16.81
N ASP A 105 -3.13 4.41 -15.57
CA ASP A 105 -3.93 5.53 -15.06
C ASP A 105 -3.12 6.83 -15.04
N HIS A 106 -1.86 6.77 -14.61
CA HIS A 106 -0.96 7.93 -14.66
C HIS A 106 -0.68 8.40 -16.10
N LEU A 107 -0.48 7.48 -17.04
CA LEU A 107 -0.31 7.83 -18.46
C LEU A 107 -1.56 8.49 -19.03
N ALA A 108 -2.75 8.00 -18.68
CA ALA A 108 -4.01 8.63 -19.06
C ALA A 108 -4.16 10.02 -18.44
N SER A 109 -3.80 10.18 -17.16
CA SER A 109 -3.79 11.48 -16.48
C SER A 109 -2.84 12.48 -17.15
N ILE A 110 -1.60 12.08 -17.46
CA ILE A 110 -0.64 12.90 -18.19
C ILE A 110 -1.20 13.31 -19.56
N LYS A 111 -1.79 12.37 -20.29
CA LYS A 111 -2.41 12.66 -21.59
C LYS A 111 -3.51 13.70 -21.46
N ASN A 112 -4.40 13.55 -20.49
CA ASN A 112 -5.49 14.50 -20.23
C ASN A 112 -4.94 15.87 -19.84
N PHE A 113 -3.94 15.92 -18.97
CA PHE A 113 -3.26 17.17 -18.59
C PHE A 113 -2.64 17.89 -19.80
N VAL A 114 -1.99 17.17 -20.71
CA VAL A 114 -1.43 17.77 -21.93
C VAL A 114 -2.53 18.32 -22.85
N ILE A 115 -3.66 17.62 -22.96
CA ILE A 115 -4.81 18.09 -23.74
C ILE A 115 -5.40 19.35 -23.11
N GLU A 116 -5.63 19.35 -21.80
CA GLU A 116 -6.12 20.52 -21.05
C GLU A 116 -5.18 21.71 -21.20
N GLN A 117 -3.87 21.52 -21.04
CA GLN A 117 -2.89 22.60 -21.19
C GLN A 117 -2.89 23.19 -22.60
N LYS A 118 -3.04 22.37 -23.64
CA LYS A 118 -3.16 22.86 -25.02
C LYS A 118 -4.42 23.68 -25.21
N PHE A 119 -5.55 23.19 -24.70
CA PHE A 119 -6.83 23.91 -24.77
C PHE A 119 -6.77 25.26 -24.04
N THR A 120 -6.19 25.30 -22.83
CA THR A 120 -6.00 26.55 -22.09
C THR A 120 -5.12 27.54 -22.84
N ARG A 121 -4.03 27.08 -23.48
CA ARG A 121 -3.17 27.96 -24.29
C ARG A 121 -3.88 28.55 -25.50
N GLU A 122 -4.75 27.78 -26.15
CA GLU A 122 -5.54 28.28 -27.28
C GLU A 122 -6.56 29.33 -26.82
N GLN A 123 -7.26 29.09 -25.70
CA GLN A 123 -8.16 30.09 -25.09
C GLN A 123 -7.42 31.35 -24.65
N ASP A 124 -6.25 31.23 -24.03
CA ASP A 124 -5.44 32.38 -23.62
C ASP A 124 -4.99 33.22 -24.84
N LEU A 125 -4.65 32.56 -25.95
CA LEU A 125 -4.29 33.24 -27.19
C LEU A 125 -5.49 33.98 -27.80
N GLU A 126 -6.66 33.34 -27.83
CA GLU A 126 -7.91 33.94 -28.33
C GLU A 126 -8.30 35.16 -27.49
N ASN A 127 -8.26 35.03 -26.16
CA ASN A 127 -8.52 36.12 -25.22
C ASN A 127 -7.51 37.27 -25.43
N PHE A 128 -6.23 36.97 -25.58
CA PHE A 128 -5.20 37.98 -25.83
C PHE A 128 -5.43 38.74 -27.14
N VAL A 129 -5.79 38.03 -28.22
CA VAL A 129 -6.08 38.64 -29.53
C VAL A 129 -7.32 39.53 -29.44
N TYR A 130 -8.37 39.06 -28.76
CA TYR A 130 -9.59 39.84 -28.57
C TYR A 130 -9.31 41.13 -27.79
N GLU A 131 -8.62 41.05 -26.65
CA GLU A 131 -8.34 42.21 -25.80
C GLU A 131 -7.42 43.23 -26.45
N ASN A 132 -6.37 42.78 -27.16
CA ASN A 132 -5.34 43.67 -27.66
C ASN A 132 -5.60 44.20 -29.06
N ILE A 133 -6.28 43.44 -29.92
CA ILE A 133 -6.45 43.77 -31.33
C ILE A 133 -7.91 44.11 -31.61
N GLU A 134 -8.83 43.23 -31.25
CA GLU A 134 -10.23 43.37 -31.67
C GLU A 134 -10.97 44.44 -30.87
N ALA A 135 -10.78 44.50 -29.55
CA ALA A 135 -11.32 45.55 -28.70
C ALA A 135 -10.80 46.94 -29.11
N LYS A 136 -9.50 47.07 -29.39
CA LYS A 136 -8.91 48.34 -29.86
C LYS A 136 -9.41 48.72 -31.26
N ARG A 137 -9.54 47.76 -32.18
CA ARG A 137 -10.15 47.97 -33.50
C ARG A 137 -11.59 48.46 -33.38
N ASN A 138 -12.37 47.86 -32.48
CA ASN A 138 -13.76 48.28 -32.24
C ASN A 138 -13.85 49.70 -31.69
N ILE A 139 -12.96 50.08 -30.77
CA ILE A 139 -12.85 51.46 -30.28
C ILE A 139 -12.49 52.43 -31.41
N VAL A 140 -11.50 52.09 -32.23
CA VAL A 140 -11.09 52.92 -33.38
C VAL A 140 -12.22 53.07 -34.39
N ASN A 141 -12.92 51.98 -34.73
CA ASN A 141 -14.07 52.00 -35.63
C ASN A 141 -15.21 52.84 -35.07
N ALA A 142 -15.53 52.69 -33.78
CA ALA A 142 -16.55 53.51 -33.11
C ALA A 142 -16.17 55.00 -33.12
N ASN A 143 -14.90 55.32 -32.87
CA ASN A 143 -14.39 56.69 -32.95
C ASN A 143 -14.42 57.25 -34.37
N MET A 144 -14.12 56.41 -35.37
CA MET A 144 -14.16 56.80 -36.79
C MET A 144 -15.60 57.07 -37.25
N GLU A 145 -16.57 56.28 -36.82
CA GLU A 145 -17.99 56.53 -37.05
C GLU A 145 -18.46 57.81 -36.34
N ASN A 146 -18.01 58.05 -35.10
CA ASN A 146 -18.29 59.30 -34.39
C ASN A 146 -17.70 60.53 -35.10
N LEU A 147 -16.51 60.40 -35.69
CA LEU A 147 -15.87 61.46 -36.49
C LEU A 147 -16.59 61.72 -37.81
N LYS A 148 -17.10 60.68 -38.48
CA LYS A 148 -17.93 60.83 -39.69
C LYS A 148 -19.25 61.55 -39.37
N LYS A 149 -19.86 61.25 -38.23
CA LYS A 149 -21.09 61.94 -37.74
C LYS A 149 -20.85 63.38 -37.27
N LYS A 150 -19.60 63.75 -36.97
CA LYS A 150 -19.20 65.09 -36.53
C LYS A 150 -18.63 65.99 -37.63
N LYS A 151 -18.63 65.56 -38.90
CA LYS A 151 -18.31 66.48 -40.00
C LYS A 151 -19.42 67.53 -40.13
N PRO A 152 -19.09 68.82 -40.22
CA PRO A 152 -20.06 69.92 -40.38
C PRO A 152 -20.85 69.82 -41.69
#